data_AF-A0A959UYF4-F1
#
_entry.id   AF-A0A959UYF4-F1
#
_cell.length_a   1.000
_cell.length_b   1.000
_cell.length_c   1.000
_cell.angle_alpha   90.00
_cell.angle_beta   90.00
_cell.angle_gamma   90.00
#
_symmetry.space_group_name_H-M   'P 1'
#
loop_
_entity.id
_entity.type
_entity.pdbx_description
1 polymer ?
#
loop_
_entity_poly.entity_id
_entity_poly.type
_entity_poly.pdbx_seq_one_letter_code
_entity_poly.pdbx_strand_id
1 'polypeptide(L)' 'FELLVDSRIAPDDALPDTGLPLATERAISSIFIPGEAYGTRCSTVLLVADDGTLHFEERSWPGLDRVGHTLVIRP' A
#
# COMPACT_ATOMS: atom_id res chain seq x y z
N PHE A 1 8.06 -6.68 -4.74
CA PHE A 1 7.45 -5.35 -4.93
C PHE A 1 7.63 -4.49 -3.70
N GLU A 2 8.80 -3.85 -3.55
CA GLU A 2 9.11 -3.00 -2.37
C GLU A 2 8.17 -1.81 -2.22
N LEU A 3 7.56 -1.36 -3.32
CA LEU A 3 6.50 -0.34 -3.30
C LEU A 3 5.35 -0.67 -2.33
N LEU A 4 5.02 -1.96 -2.15
CA LEU A 4 3.90 -2.39 -1.29
C LEU A 4 4.14 -2.11 0.21
N VAL A 5 5.36 -1.78 0.60
CA VAL A 5 5.76 -1.45 1.98
C VAL A 5 6.37 -0.06 2.10
N ASP A 6 6.17 0.79 1.09
CA ASP A 6 6.72 2.15 1.07
C ASP A 6 5.98 3.07 2.06
N SER A 7 6.66 3.38 3.16
CA SER A 7 6.16 4.24 4.24
C SER A 7 6.64 5.70 4.15
N ARG A 8 7.15 6.15 3.00
CA ARG A 8 7.59 7.54 2.82
C ARG A 8 6.40 8.49 2.97
N ILE A 9 6.53 9.43 3.90
CA ILE A 9 5.60 10.53 4.12
C ILE A 9 5.75 11.56 3.01
N ALA A 10 4.63 12.03 2.46
CA ALA A 10 4.64 13.09 1.45
C ALA A 10 5.08 14.44 2.07
N PRO A 11 5.78 15.30 1.31
CA PRO A 11 6.10 16.65 1.77
C PRO A 11 4.82 17.48 1.94
N ASP A 12 4.84 18.44 2.86
CA ASP A 12 3.65 19.21 3.25
C ASP A 12 2.95 19.93 2.09
N ASP A 13 3.72 20.39 1.11
CA ASP A 13 3.24 21.11 -0.07
C ASP A 13 2.54 20.20 -1.10
N ALA A 14 2.69 18.88 -0.95
CA ALA A 14 2.01 17.87 -1.75
C ALA A 14 0.82 17.23 -1.00
N LEU A 15 0.58 17.60 0.27
CA LEU A 15 -0.55 17.08 1.03
C LEU A 15 -1.86 17.69 0.51
N PRO A 16 -2.95 16.89 0.44
CA PRO A 16 -4.26 17.39 0.10
C PRO A 16 -4.83 18.21 1.27
N ASP A 17 -5.53 19.31 1.00
CA ASP A 17 -6.29 20.04 2.04
C ASP A 17 -7.65 19.36 2.26
N THR A 18 -7.68 18.35 3.11
CA THR A 18 -8.89 17.55 3.38
C THR A 18 -9.72 18.09 4.54
N GLY A 19 -9.23 19.12 5.23
CA GLY A 19 -9.80 19.63 6.48
C GLY A 19 -9.38 18.83 7.73
N LEU A 20 -8.46 17.87 7.60
CA LEU A 20 -7.84 17.18 8.74
C LEU A 20 -6.68 18.01 9.31
N PRO A 21 -6.27 17.80 10.57
CA PRO A 21 -5.05 18.39 11.08
C PRO A 21 -3.84 17.95 10.24
N LEU A 22 -2.89 18.86 9.99
CA LEU A 22 -1.68 18.58 9.20
C LEU A 22 -0.92 17.32 9.68
N ALA A 23 -0.87 17.11 11.00
CA ALA A 23 -0.24 15.92 11.57
C ALA A 23 -0.93 14.61 11.12
N THR A 24 -2.26 14.62 11.01
CA THR A 24 -3.06 13.50 10.52
C THR A 24 -2.84 13.31 9.02
N GLU A 25 -2.86 14.37 8.22
CA GLU A 25 -2.62 14.28 6.77
C GLU A 25 -1.23 13.72 6.46
N ARG A 26 -0.20 14.16 7.18
CA ARG A 26 1.13 13.55 7.13
C ARG A 26 1.08 12.06 7.47
N ALA A 27 0.46 11.70 8.59
CA ALA A 27 0.43 10.33 9.09
C ALA A 27 -0.22 9.33 8.12
N ILE A 28 -1.15 9.78 7.27
CA ILE A 28 -1.87 8.93 6.31
C ILE A 28 -1.43 9.13 4.85
N SER A 29 -0.33 9.84 4.61
CA SER A 29 0.11 10.23 3.27
C SER A 29 0.94 9.18 2.52
N SER A 30 1.40 8.13 3.19
CA SER A 30 2.23 7.08 2.59
C SER A 30 1.40 5.99 1.91
N ILE A 31 2.03 5.29 0.96
CA ILE A 31 1.43 4.09 0.31
C ILE A 31 1.16 3.00 1.37
N PHE A 32 2.12 2.82 2.28
CA PHE A 32 1.99 1.94 3.44
C PHE A 32 1.95 2.78 4.72
N ILE A 33 0.79 2.86 5.36
CA ILE A 33 0.57 3.58 6.61
C ILE A 33 0.91 2.63 7.78
N PRO A 34 1.96 2.90 8.57
CA PRO A 34 2.26 2.11 9.75
C PRO A 34 1.32 2.49 10.89
N GLY A 35 0.73 1.51 11.57
CA GLY A 35 -0.08 1.78 12.75
C GLY A 35 -1.01 0.63 13.12
N GLU A 36 -1.23 0.45 14.41
CA GLU A 36 -2.17 -0.55 14.92
C GLU A 36 -3.61 -0.05 14.87
N ALA A 37 -3.84 1.22 15.26
CA ALA A 37 -5.16 1.84 15.26
C ALA A 37 -5.65 2.23 13.86
N TYR A 38 -4.75 2.68 12.99
CA TYR A 38 -5.05 3.08 11.62
C TYR A 38 -3.80 2.86 10.77
N GLY A 39 -3.72 1.70 10.11
CA GLY A 39 -2.59 1.32 9.27
C GLY A 39 -3.01 0.41 8.13
N THR A 40 -2.15 0.32 7.12
CA THR A 40 -2.40 -0.47 5.92
C THR A 40 -2.45 -1.96 6.27
N ARG A 41 -3.65 -2.56 6.12
CA ARG A 41 -3.89 -3.98 6.44
C ARG A 41 -3.49 -4.91 5.32
N CYS A 42 -3.64 -4.46 4.08
CA CYS A 42 -3.18 -5.16 2.89
C CYS A 42 -2.79 -4.17 1.78
N SER A 43 -1.88 -4.59 0.91
CA SER A 43 -1.46 -3.87 -0.30
C SER A 43 -1.31 -4.87 -1.44
N THR A 44 -1.81 -4.52 -2.63
CA THR A 44 -1.87 -5.44 -3.78
C THR A 44 -1.34 -4.77 -5.05
N VAL A 45 -0.55 -5.53 -5.82
CA VAL A 45 -0.13 -5.18 -7.18
C VAL A 45 -0.68 -6.20 -8.15
N LEU A 46 -1.23 -5.68 -9.25
CA LEU A 46 -1.66 -6.42 -10.43
C LEU A 46 -0.83 -5.94 -11.62
N LEU A 47 -0.14 -6.85 -12.31
CA LEU A 47 0.47 -6.59 -13.60
C LEU A 47 -0.25 -7.41 -14.65
N VAL A 48 -0.73 -6.76 -15.70
CA VAL A 48 -1.41 -7.40 -16.82
C VAL A 48 -0.53 -7.19 -18.05
N ALA A 49 -0.05 -8.29 -18.63
CA ALA A 49 0.71 -8.28 -19.86
C ALA A 49 -0.22 -8.29 -21.08
N ASP A 50 0.31 -7.87 -22.23
CA ASP A 50 -0.43 -7.84 -23.50
C ASP A 50 -0.91 -9.24 -23.95
N ASP A 51 -0.17 -10.29 -23.55
CA ASP A 51 -0.54 -11.68 -23.81
C ASP A 51 -1.64 -12.22 -22.87
N GLY A 52 -2.18 -11.37 -21.98
CA GLY A 52 -3.21 -11.73 -21.01
C GLY A 52 -2.67 -12.38 -19.74
N THR A 53 -1.36 -12.56 -19.59
CA THR A 53 -0.76 -13.02 -18.32
C THR A 53 -0.99 -11.99 -17.22
N LEU A 54 -1.48 -12.44 -16.08
CA LEU A 54 -1.69 -11.63 -14.88
C LEU A 54 -0.74 -12.07 -13.77
N HIS A 55 0.06 -11.13 -13.27
CA HIS A 55 0.83 -11.29 -12.04
C HIS A 55 0.09 -10.60 -10.90
N PHE A 56 -0.20 -11.35 -9.85
CA PHE A 56 -0.81 -10.87 -8.62
C PHE A 56 0.19 -11.01 -7.49
N GLU A 57 0.46 -9.92 -6.77
CA GLU A 57 1.13 -9.97 -5.46
C GLU A 57 0.33 -9.18 -4.44
N GLU A 58 -0.02 -9.82 -3.34
CA GLU A 58 -0.63 -9.19 -2.18
C GLU A 58 0.23 -9.42 -0.94
N ARG A 59 0.32 -8.39 -0.10
CA ARG A 59 0.91 -8.45 1.23
C ARG A 59 -0.15 -8.02 2.23
N SER A 60 -0.42 -8.87 3.22
CA SER A 60 -1.38 -8.65 4.29
C SER A 60 -0.67 -8.66 5.65
N TRP A 61 -1.20 -7.89 6.59
CA TRP A 61 -0.60 -7.67 7.91
C TRP A 61 -1.58 -7.99 9.06
N PRO A 62 -2.09 -9.22 9.23
CA PRO A 62 -2.87 -9.61 10.41
C PRO A 62 -2.05 -9.39 11.70
N GLY A 63 -2.38 -8.37 12.51
CA GLY A 63 -1.50 -7.94 13.60
C GLY A 63 -0.15 -7.40 13.09
N LEU A 64 0.95 -7.96 13.61
CA LEU A 64 2.34 -7.61 13.22
C LEU A 64 2.95 -8.59 12.22
N ASP A 65 2.26 -9.70 11.91
CA ASP A 65 2.80 -10.74 11.04
C ASP A 65 2.52 -10.44 9.57
N ARG A 66 3.54 -10.66 8.72
CA ARG A 66 3.37 -10.56 7.26
C ARG A 66 2.86 -11.86 6.69
N VAL A 67 1.75 -11.80 5.97
CA VAL A 67 1.27 -12.86 5.08
C VAL A 67 1.38 -12.37 3.64
N GLY A 68 1.93 -13.19 2.75
CA GLY A 68 2.10 -12.84 1.33
C GLY A 68 1.48 -13.87 0.41
N HIS A 69 0.82 -13.42 -0.65
CA HIS A 69 0.27 -14.26 -1.70
C HIS A 69 0.80 -13.79 -3.06
N THR A 70 1.37 -14.70 -3.84
CA THR A 70 1.84 -14.43 -5.20
C THR A 70 1.25 -15.46 -6.14
N LEU A 71 0.58 -14.99 -7.21
CA LEU A 71 -0.01 -15.84 -8.23
C LEU A 71 0.36 -15.33 -9.62
N VAL A 72 0.62 -16.25 -10.55
CA VAL A 72 0.73 -15.96 -11.98
C VAL A 72 -0.40 -16.71 -12.68
N ILE A 73 -1.32 -15.96 -13.26
CA ILE A 73 -2.48 -16.47 -14.00
C ILE A 73 -2.17 -16.32 -15.47
N ARG A 74 -2.32 -17.39 -16.24
CA ARG A 74 -2.19 -17.38 -17.70
C ARG A 74 -3.56 -17.64 -18.33
N PRO A 75 -3.82 -17.13 -19.55
CA PRO A 75 -5.06 -17.41 -20.27
C PRO A 75 -5.29 -18.91 -20.52
#